data_AF-A0A453LNY5-F1
#
_entry.id   AF-A0A453LNY5-F1
#
_cell.length_a   1.000
_cell.length_b   1.000
_cell.length_c   1.000
_cell.angle_alpha   90.00
_cell.angle_beta   90.00
_cell.angle_gamma   90.00
#
_symmetry.space_group_name_H-M   'P 1'
#
loop_
_entity.id
_entity.type
_entity.pdbx_description
1 polymer ?
#
loop_
_entity_poly.entity_id
_entity_poly.type
_entity_poly.pdbx_seq_one_letter_code
_entity_poly.pdbx_strand_id
1 'polypeptide(L)'
;DILEAASKADRSPNRLQVSPVVISNGRSIRLAAAGVHQNGRFFANSSSLCLRWEVTECEGLAYLDQDEDAEMLEQSSWERFLVLQNSTGMCTARATVIGFSSRIASKTREEHMFLPSEHDNLTDAIQLQIVSSLRVTPAYVLLVSHREAQVCNGNSKFSAS
;
A
#
# COMPACT_ATOMS: atom_id res chain seq x y z
N ASP A 1 6.43 12.71 -0.26
CA ASP A 1 5.62 12.68 0.97
C ASP A 1 5.18 11.28 1.42
N ILE A 2 4.63 10.41 0.54
CA ILE A 2 4.14 9.07 0.98
C ILE A 2 5.26 8.14 1.48
N LEU A 3 6.38 8.06 0.77
CA LEU A 3 7.50 7.18 1.15
C LEU A 3 8.14 7.60 2.48
N GLU A 4 8.20 8.90 2.75
CA GLU A 4 8.73 9.45 4.00
C GLU A 4 7.79 9.17 5.19
N ALA A 5 6.48 9.27 4.98
CA ALA A 5 5.50 8.87 5.98
C ALA A 5 5.61 7.36 6.29
N ALA A 6 5.79 6.52 5.26
CA ALA A 6 5.97 5.08 5.43
C ALA A 6 7.28 4.71 6.15
N SER A 7 8.37 5.45 5.92
CA SER A 7 9.65 5.20 6.60
C SER A 7 9.63 5.63 8.06
N LYS A 8 8.86 6.66 8.41
CA LYS A 8 8.69 7.16 9.78
C LYS A 8 7.57 6.48 10.57
N ALA A 9 6.81 5.57 9.94
CA ALA A 9 5.73 4.86 10.60
C ALA A 9 6.26 3.99 11.75
N ASP A 10 5.63 4.13 12.92
CA ASP A 10 5.95 3.35 14.11
C ASP A 10 5.58 1.88 13.89
N ARG A 11 6.48 0.97 14.26
CA ARG A 11 6.38 -0.46 13.99
C ARG A 11 6.61 -1.26 15.26
N SER A 12 5.72 -2.22 15.49
CA SER A 12 5.91 -3.25 16.52
C SER A 12 7.15 -4.11 16.24
N PRO A 13 7.61 -4.93 17.22
CA PRO A 13 8.73 -5.84 17.01
C PRO A 13 8.56 -6.78 15.80
N ASN A 14 7.31 -7.13 15.46
CA ASN A 14 6.97 -7.96 14.29
C ASN A 14 6.88 -7.17 12.97
N ARG A 15 7.38 -5.93 12.95
CA ARG A 15 7.34 -5.01 11.81
C ARG A 15 5.92 -4.67 11.34
N LEU A 16 4.91 -4.88 12.18
CA LEU A 16 3.55 -4.41 11.93
C LEU A 16 3.44 -2.94 12.33
N GLN A 17 3.00 -2.11 11.38
CA GLN A 17 2.68 -0.71 11.63
C GLN A 17 1.62 -0.58 12.73
N VAL A 18 1.93 0.22 13.76
CA VAL A 18 1.10 0.31 14.99
C VAL A 18 -0.25 0.99 14.72
N SER A 19 -0.26 2.06 13.92
CA SER A 19 -1.49 2.76 13.54
C SER A 19 -2.06 2.19 12.24
N PRO A 20 -3.33 1.72 12.22
CA PRO A 20 -3.98 1.27 11.00
C PRO A 20 -4.10 2.37 9.95
N VAL A 21 -4.05 1.97 8.68
CA VAL A 21 -4.36 2.84 7.54
C VAL A 21 -5.83 2.68 7.18
N VAL A 22 -6.60 3.77 7.29
CA VAL A 22 -8.05 3.76 6.99
C VAL A 22 -8.27 3.85 5.49
N ILE A 23 -9.03 2.91 4.95
CA ILE A 23 -9.34 2.82 3.52
C ILE A 23 -10.82 2.53 3.29
N SER A 24 -11.38 3.15 2.26
CA SER A 24 -12.73 2.84 1.79
C SER A 24 -12.81 1.48 1.13
N ASN A 25 -13.89 0.76 1.40
CA ASN A 25 -14.24 -0.53 0.80
C ASN A 25 -14.66 -0.43 -0.68
N GLY A 26 -14.90 -1.58 -1.33
CA GLY A 26 -15.46 -1.64 -2.68
C GLY A 26 -14.58 -1.04 -3.80
N ARG A 27 -13.26 -1.07 -3.64
CA ARG A 27 -12.28 -0.57 -4.61
C ARG A 27 -11.03 -1.46 -4.62
N SER A 28 -10.26 -1.43 -5.70
CA SER A 28 -8.91 -1.98 -5.70
C SER A 28 -7.91 -0.91 -5.25
N ILE A 29 -6.93 -1.30 -4.44
CA ILE A 29 -5.82 -0.44 -4.03
C ILE A 29 -4.50 -1.08 -4.45
N ARG A 30 -3.48 -0.23 -4.66
CA ARG A 30 -2.12 -0.71 -4.94
C ARG A 30 -1.29 -0.68 -3.66
N LEU A 31 -0.75 -1.84 -3.32
CA LEU A 31 0.26 -2.02 -2.29
C LEU A 31 1.64 -1.97 -2.95
N ALA A 32 2.59 -1.33 -2.28
CA ALA A 32 3.96 -1.22 -2.74
C ALA A 32 4.92 -1.36 -1.57
N ALA A 33 6.04 -2.05 -1.79
CA ALA A 33 7.12 -2.19 -0.83
C ALA A 33 8.38 -1.46 -1.34
N ALA A 34 9.08 -0.79 -0.43
CA ALA A 34 10.31 -0.09 -0.74
C ALA A 34 11.38 -0.44 0.30
N GLY A 35 12.60 -0.75 -0.18
CA GLY A 35 13.76 -0.89 0.69
C GLY A 35 14.20 0.48 1.21
N VAL A 36 14.49 0.59 2.51
CA VAL A 36 15.01 1.81 3.12
C VAL A 36 16.33 1.48 3.80
N HIS A 37 17.39 2.17 3.38
CA HIS A 37 18.71 2.05 4.00
C HIS A 37 18.73 2.74 5.37
N GLN A 38 19.65 2.36 6.25
CA GLN A 38 19.76 2.88 7.63
C GLN A 38 19.92 4.41 7.70
N ASN A 39 20.47 5.03 6.65
CA ASN A 39 20.58 6.49 6.53
C ASN A 39 19.30 7.18 6.01
N GLY A 40 18.18 6.45 5.92
CA GLY A 40 16.89 6.96 5.47
C GLY A 40 16.73 7.06 3.95
N ARG A 41 17.73 6.64 3.16
CA ARG A 41 17.64 6.65 1.69
C ARG A 41 16.85 5.45 1.19
N PHE A 42 15.92 5.71 0.28
CA PHE A 42 15.18 4.66 -0.41
C PHE A 42 16.06 3.97 -1.44
N PHE A 43 15.92 2.64 -1.55
CA PHE A 43 16.61 1.85 -2.55
C PHE A 43 15.93 2.04 -3.91
N ALA A 44 16.68 2.50 -4.91
CA ALA A 44 16.15 2.77 -6.24
C ALA A 44 15.87 1.49 -7.07
N ASN A 45 16.33 0.32 -6.60
CA ASN A 45 16.21 -0.96 -7.30
C ASN A 45 15.38 -1.97 -6.49
N SER A 46 14.22 -1.56 -5.97
CA SER A 46 13.25 -2.47 -5.34
C SER A 46 12.80 -3.60 -6.30
N SER A 47 12.98 -3.40 -7.61
CA SER A 47 12.83 -4.41 -8.67
C SER A 47 13.90 -5.51 -8.66
N SER A 48 14.94 -5.44 -7.84
CA SER A 48 15.84 -6.60 -7.66
C SER A 48 15.29 -7.62 -6.68
N LEU A 49 14.35 -7.24 -5.81
CA LEU A 49 13.89 -8.08 -4.71
C LEU A 49 12.66 -8.90 -5.12
N CYS A 50 12.71 -10.20 -4.84
CA CYS A 50 11.54 -11.06 -4.89
C CYS A 50 10.81 -10.95 -3.56
N LEU A 51 9.53 -10.59 -3.62
CA LEU A 51 8.68 -10.42 -2.44
C LEU A 51 7.58 -11.48 -2.43
N ARG A 52 7.37 -12.08 -1.26
CA ARG A 52 6.15 -12.82 -0.96
C ARG A 52 5.16 -11.89 -0.30
N TRP A 53 3.97 -11.82 -0.89
CA TRP A 53 2.84 -11.04 -0.38
C TRP A 53 1.84 -11.97 0.31
N GLU A 54 1.46 -11.62 1.53
CA GLU A 54 0.54 -12.39 2.36
C GLU A 54 -0.52 -11.45 2.96
N VAL A 55 -1.76 -11.91 3.02
CA VAL A 55 -2.87 -11.19 3.66
C VAL A 55 -3.44 -12.07 4.77
N THR A 56 -3.71 -11.46 5.93
CA THR A 56 -4.19 -12.15 7.13
C THR A 56 -5.37 -11.40 7.72
N GLU A 57 -6.35 -12.13 8.26
CA GLU A 57 -7.61 -11.57 8.78
C GLU A 57 -8.46 -10.84 7.72
N CYS A 58 -8.22 -11.09 6.43
CA CYS A 58 -8.89 -10.41 5.32
C CYS A 58 -10.05 -11.22 4.71
N GLU A 59 -10.48 -12.32 5.35
CA GLU A 59 -11.54 -13.20 4.82
C GLU A 59 -12.85 -12.43 4.63
N GLY A 60 -13.39 -12.45 3.40
CA GLY A 60 -14.59 -11.68 3.03
C GLY A 60 -14.40 -10.14 3.01
N LEU A 61 -13.18 -9.66 3.29
CA LEU A 61 -12.84 -8.23 3.30
C LEU A 61 -11.99 -7.84 2.09
N ALA A 62 -10.96 -8.63 1.77
CA ALA A 62 -10.04 -8.33 0.69
C ALA A 62 -9.25 -9.57 0.23
N TYR A 63 -8.79 -9.55 -1.02
CA TYR A 63 -7.87 -10.56 -1.55
C TYR A 63 -6.82 -9.92 -2.46
N LEU A 64 -5.65 -10.54 -2.55
CA LEU A 64 -4.61 -10.12 -3.49
C LEU A 64 -5.02 -10.53 -4.90
N ASP A 65 -4.96 -9.59 -5.83
CA ASP A 65 -5.17 -9.86 -7.24
C ASP A 65 -4.03 -10.76 -7.74
N GLN A 66 -4.33 -12.02 -8.00
CA GLN A 66 -3.36 -12.97 -8.53
C GLN A 66 -3.45 -12.90 -10.04
N ASP A 67 -2.41 -12.39 -10.70
CA ASP A 67 -2.18 -12.74 -12.10
C ASP A 67 -1.93 -14.25 -12.12
N GLU A 68 -2.84 -15.00 -12.73
CA GLU A 68 -2.72 -16.44 -12.95
C GLU A 68 -1.54 -16.72 -13.88
N ASP A 69 -0.31 -16.68 -13.37
CA ASP A 69 0.84 -17.32 -14.00
C ASP A 69 1.82 -17.73 -12.90
N ALA A 70 1.78 -19.02 -12.58
CA ALA A 70 2.69 -19.69 -11.64
C ALA A 70 4.18 -19.56 -12.02
N GLU A 71 4.49 -19.01 -13.21
CA GLU A 71 5.84 -18.67 -13.66
C GLU A 71 6.36 -17.30 -13.16
N MET A 72 5.52 -16.50 -12.47
CA MET A 72 5.89 -15.15 -11.99
C MET A 72 6.65 -15.09 -10.66
N LEU A 73 7.00 -16.21 -10.02
CA LEU A 73 7.92 -16.19 -8.88
C LEU A 73 9.31 -15.62 -9.24
N GLU A 74 9.64 -15.63 -10.53
CA GLU A 74 10.84 -15.02 -11.13
C GLU A 74 10.68 -13.52 -11.44
N GLN A 75 9.47 -12.95 -11.28
CA GLN A 75 9.21 -11.53 -11.51
C GLN A 75 9.13 -10.80 -10.17
N SER A 76 10.12 -9.95 -9.93
CA SER A 76 10.23 -9.00 -8.83
C SER A 76 9.06 -8.00 -8.83
N SER A 77 7.90 -8.38 -8.29
CA SER A 77 6.77 -7.48 -8.14
C SER A 77 6.80 -6.81 -6.77
N TRP A 78 7.48 -5.65 -6.72
CA TRP A 78 7.48 -4.76 -5.57
C TRP A 78 6.11 -4.08 -5.33
N GLU A 79 5.18 -4.23 -6.28
CA GLU A 79 3.78 -3.82 -6.16
C GLU A 79 2.82 -5.02 -6.24
N ARG A 80 1.65 -4.91 -5.61
CA ARG A 80 0.51 -5.82 -5.80
C ARG A 80 -0.80 -5.04 -5.69
N PHE A 81 -1.85 -5.56 -6.31
CA PHE A 81 -3.20 -5.03 -6.13
C PHE A 81 -3.94 -5.82 -5.05
N LEU A 82 -4.62 -5.10 -4.16
CA LEU A 82 -5.50 -5.65 -3.14
C LEU A 82 -6.93 -5.23 -3.48
N VAL A 83 -7.76 -6.20 -3.83
CA VAL A 83 -9.17 -5.99 -4.17
C VAL A 83 -9.99 -5.99 -2.88
N LEU A 84 -10.65 -4.87 -2.56
CA LEU A 84 -11.46 -4.71 -1.36
C LEU A 84 -12.93 -5.00 -1.66
N GLN A 85 -13.51 -5.91 -0.88
CA GLN A 85 -14.93 -6.23 -0.93
C GLN A 85 -15.78 -5.13 -0.30
N ASN A 86 -17.10 -5.20 -0.49
CA ASN A 86 -18.05 -4.27 0.15
C ASN A 86 -18.33 -4.65 1.61
N SER A 87 -17.28 -4.78 2.41
CA SER A 87 -17.31 -5.18 3.82
C SER A 87 -16.45 -4.22 4.64
N THR A 88 -16.60 -4.24 5.97
CA THR A 88 -15.79 -3.44 6.88
C THR A 88 -15.08 -4.34 7.88
N GLY A 89 -13.84 -3.99 8.24
CA GLY A 89 -13.07 -4.78 9.19
C GLY A 89 -11.59 -4.42 9.18
N MET A 90 -10.82 -5.20 9.94
CA MET A 90 -9.37 -5.11 9.99
C MET A 90 -8.77 -6.16 9.08
N CYS A 91 -7.75 -5.80 8.30
CA CYS A 91 -7.05 -6.69 7.39
C CYS A 91 -5.56 -6.35 7.43
N THR A 92 -4.69 -7.34 7.54
CA THR A 92 -3.24 -7.11 7.60
C THR A 92 -2.59 -7.60 6.31
N ALA A 93 -1.86 -6.71 5.66
CA ALA A 93 -1.06 -7.03 4.48
C ALA A 93 0.43 -7.06 4.84
N ARG A 94 1.14 -8.08 4.37
CA ARG A 94 2.55 -8.33 4.68
C ARG A 94 3.35 -8.55 3.41
N ALA A 95 4.54 -7.97 3.37
CA ALA A 95 5.55 -8.21 2.36
C ALA A 95 6.82 -8.77 3.02
N THR A 96 7.31 -9.88 2.51
CA THR A 96 8.55 -10.53 2.99
C THR A 96 9.51 -10.72 1.83
N VAL A 97 10.77 -10.29 2.00
CA VAL A 97 11.83 -10.56 1.03
C VAL A 97 12.14 -12.06 1.05
N ILE A 98 12.06 -12.71 -0.10
CA ILE A 98 12.34 -14.15 -0.27
C ILE A 98 13.57 -14.43 -1.15
N GLY A 99 14.18 -13.40 -1.72
CA GLY A 99 15.39 -13.53 -2.53
C GLY A 99 15.57 -12.38 -3.52
N PHE A 100 16.43 -12.60 -4.50
CA PHE A 100 16.69 -11.69 -5.61
C PHE A 100 16.21 -12.27 -6.93
N SER A 101 15.79 -11.40 -7.85
CA SER A 101 15.43 -11.79 -9.21
C SER A 101 16.64 -12.32 -9.97
N SER A 102 16.48 -13.48 -10.63
CA SER A 102 17.52 -14.13 -11.43
C SER A 102 18.02 -13.26 -12.59
N ARG A 103 17.18 -12.34 -13.08
CA ARG A 103 17.54 -11.39 -14.16
C ARG A 103 18.64 -10.42 -13.77
N ILE A 104 18.82 -10.16 -12.47
CA ILE A 104 19.79 -9.20 -11.94
C ILE A 104 20.95 -9.91 -11.21
N ALA A 105 20.73 -11.14 -10.74
CA ALA A 105 21.74 -11.97 -10.06
C ALA A 105 23.04 -12.20 -10.88
N SER A 106 23.00 -12.05 -12.20
CA SER A 106 24.19 -12.17 -13.06
C SER A 106 25.12 -10.93 -13.07
N LYS A 107 24.74 -9.81 -12.42
CA LYS A 107 25.46 -8.52 -12.60
C LYS A 107 26.11 -7.85 -11.39
N THR A 108 25.87 -8.23 -10.13
CA THR A 108 26.58 -7.52 -9.05
C THR A 108 26.74 -8.36 -7.78
N ARG A 109 27.98 -8.79 -7.51
CA ARG A 109 28.44 -9.47 -6.28
C ARG A 109 28.28 -8.62 -5.00
N GLU A 110 27.91 -7.35 -5.15
CA GLU A 110 27.77 -6.37 -4.06
C GLU A 110 26.35 -6.37 -3.43
N GLU A 111 25.32 -6.87 -4.12
CA GLU A 111 23.93 -6.88 -3.61
C GLU A 111 23.71 -7.91 -2.48
N HIS A 112 24.49 -9.00 -2.47
CA HIS A 112 24.47 -10.01 -1.40
C HIS A 112 24.98 -9.52 -0.05
N MET A 113 25.66 -8.37 0.01
CA MET A 113 26.16 -7.79 1.25
C MET A 113 25.08 -7.01 2.03
N PHE A 114 23.92 -6.76 1.42
CA PHE A 114 22.81 -5.99 1.99
C PHE A 114 21.72 -6.84 2.64
N LEU A 115 21.77 -8.16 2.46
CA LEU A 115 20.88 -9.04 3.22
C LEU A 115 21.42 -9.17 4.64
N PRO A 116 20.61 -8.91 5.69
CA PRO A 116 20.89 -9.46 6.99
C PRO A 116 21.08 -10.98 6.82
N SER A 117 21.90 -11.59 7.68
CA SER A 117 22.13 -13.04 7.66
C SER A 117 20.83 -13.83 7.49
N GLU A 118 20.88 -15.06 6.95
CA GLU A 118 19.75 -15.97 6.69
C GLU A 118 18.71 -16.16 7.83
N HIS A 119 18.96 -15.58 9.01
CA HIS A 119 18.13 -15.65 10.20
C HIS A 119 17.15 -14.47 10.38
N ASP A 120 17.31 -13.37 9.62
CA ASP A 120 16.43 -12.18 9.71
C ASP A 120 15.77 -11.89 8.36
N ASN A 121 14.66 -12.58 8.07
CA ASN A 121 13.84 -12.27 6.91
C ASN A 121 13.32 -10.83 7.01
N LEU A 122 13.73 -9.99 6.06
CA LEU A 122 13.24 -8.62 5.96
C LEU A 122 11.75 -8.63 5.65
N THR A 123 10.95 -8.32 6.66
CA THR A 123 9.49 -8.26 6.57
C THR A 123 9.00 -6.87 6.96
N ASP A 124 7.93 -6.43 6.30
CA ASP A 124 7.13 -5.29 6.72
C ASP A 124 5.64 -5.64 6.62
N ALA A 125 4.83 -5.07 7.52
CA ALA A 125 3.40 -5.31 7.53
C ALA A 125 2.62 -4.04 7.87
N ILE A 126 1.49 -3.87 7.20
CA ILE A 126 0.56 -2.78 7.43
C ILE A 126 -0.79 -3.34 7.87
N GLN A 127 -1.40 -2.70 8.86
CA GLN A 127 -2.77 -2.97 9.24
C GLN A 127 -3.70 -2.00 8.50
N LEU A 128 -4.74 -2.52 7.87
CA LEU A 128 -5.73 -1.78 7.12
C LEU A 128 -7.04 -1.80 7.89
N GLN A 129 -7.65 -0.63 8.07
CA GLN A 129 -9.01 -0.48 8.56
C GLN A 129 -9.92 -0.18 7.38
N ILE A 130 -10.65 -1.20 6.93
CA ILE A 130 -11.58 -1.10 5.80
C ILE A 130 -12.92 -0.58 6.33
N VAL A 131 -13.37 0.55 5.78
CA VAL A 131 -14.61 1.23 6.18
C VAL A 131 -15.55 1.44 5.00
N SER A 132 -16.85 1.44 5.28
CA SER A 132 -17.87 1.73 4.27
C SER A 132 -17.72 3.14 3.73
N SER A 133 -17.75 3.28 2.41
CA SER A 133 -17.82 4.60 1.77
C SER A 133 -19.27 5.05 1.64
N LEU A 134 -19.62 6.20 2.22
CA LEU A 134 -20.88 6.85 1.89
C LEU A 134 -20.72 7.59 0.56
N ARG A 135 -21.34 7.06 -0.51
CA ARG A 135 -21.46 7.77 -1.77
C ARG A 135 -22.79 8.52 -1.79
N VAL A 136 -22.73 9.85 -1.77
CA VAL A 136 -23.91 10.68 -2.03
C VAL A 136 -24.00 10.90 -3.53
N THR A 137 -24.88 10.13 -4.18
CA THR A 137 -25.22 10.36 -5.59
C THR A 137 -26.46 11.26 -5.62
N PRO A 138 -26.35 12.53 -6.04
CA PRO A 138 -27.51 13.41 -6.09
C PRO A 138 -28.50 12.91 -7.15
N ALA A 139 -29.78 12.82 -6.80
CA ALA A 139 -30.85 12.42 -7.72
C ALA A 139 -31.07 13.44 -8.86
N TYR A 140 -30.65 14.68 -8.63
CA TYR A 140 -30.66 15.76 -9.61
C TYR A 140 -29.46 16.68 -9.32
N VAL A 141 -28.75 17.10 -10.36
CA VAL A 141 -27.77 18.18 -10.28
C VAL A 141 -28.44 19.41 -10.86
N LEU A 142 -28.82 20.34 -10.00
CA LEU A 142 -29.40 21.61 -10.43
C LEU A 142 -28.27 22.51 -10.93
N LEU A 143 -28.07 22.57 -12.25
CA LEU A 143 -27.16 23.53 -12.88
C LEU A 143 -27.85 24.89 -12.98
N VAL A 144 -27.81 25.67 -11.89
CA VAL A 144 -28.26 27.07 -11.93
C VAL A 144 -27.08 27.94 -12.37
N SER A 145 -27.16 28.47 -13.59
CA SER A 145 -26.31 29.57 -14.01
C SER A 145 -26.84 30.88 -13.41
N HIS A 146 -26.48 31.12 -12.15
CA HIS A 146 -26.76 32.42 -11.51
C HIS A 146 -25.73 33.45 -12.00
N ARG A 147 -26.17 34.63 -12.46
CA ARG A 147 -25.26 35.70 -12.94
C ARG A 147 -24.29 36.21 -11.87
N GLU A 148 -24.57 35.93 -10.60
CA GLU A 148 -23.73 36.30 -9.44
C GLU A 148 -22.97 35.11 -8.84
N ALA A 149 -23.04 33.91 -9.45
CA ALA A 149 -22.28 32.76 -8.97
C ALA A 149 -20.77 33.02 -9.15
N GLN A 150 -20.06 33.24 -8.04
CA GLN A 150 -18.61 33.34 -8.01
C GLN A 150 -18.00 32.00 -7.61
N VAL A 151 -16.93 31.62 -8.31
CA VAL A 151 -16.11 30.45 -7.97
C VAL A 151 -15.52 30.66 -6.58
N CYS A 152 -15.95 29.85 -5.61
CA CYS A 152 -15.40 29.88 -4.27
C CYS A 152 -14.07 29.13 -4.25
N ASN A 153 -12.95 29.85 -4.35
CA ASN A 153 -11.66 29.34 -3.90
C ASN A 153 -11.68 29.27 -2.36
N GLY A 154 -11.34 28.10 -1.82
CA GLY A 154 -11.56 27.74 -0.42
C GLY A 154 -11.04 28.76 0.59
N ASN A 155 -11.95 29.23 1.45
CA ASN A 155 -11.75 29.46 2.87
C ASN A 155 -13.12 29.62 3.52
N SER A 156 -13.67 28.53 4.00
CA SER A 156 -14.97 28.46 4.66
C SER A 156 -14.96 29.21 5.99
N LYS A 157 -15.85 30.20 6.14
CA LYS A 157 -16.50 30.52 7.42
C LYS A 157 -18.00 30.33 7.24
N PHE A 158 -18.54 29.29 7.86
CA PHE A 158 -19.97 29.15 8.04
C PHE A 158 -20.42 30.07 9.18
N SER A 159 -21.45 30.88 8.93
CA SER A 159 -22.35 31.37 9.98
C SER A 159 -23.75 30.96 9.55
N ALA A 160 -24.38 30.09 10.33
CA ALA A 160 -25.82 29.92 10.30
C ALA A 160 -26.46 31.07 11.10
N SER A 161 -27.60 31.56 10.63
CA SER A 161 -28.45 32.52 11.34
C SER A 161 -29.07 31.92 12.60
#